data_AF-A0A377WPL1-F1
#
_entry.id   AF-A0A377WPL1-F1
#
_cell.length_a   1.000
_cell.length_b   1.000
_cell.length_c   1.000
_cell.angle_alpha   90.00
_cell.angle_beta   90.00
_cell.angle_gamma   90.00
#
_symmetry.space_group_name_H-M   'P 1'
#
loop_
_entity.id
_entity.type
_entity.pdbx_description
1 polymer ?
#
loop_
_entity_poly.entity_id
_entity_poly.type
_entity_poly.pdbx_seq_one_letter_code
_entity_poly.pdbx_strand_id
1 'polypeptide(L)'
;MLWIQTDVSSSTINKKAYEGMGNNQMIATLPGTNEYRRFLTGPRGCEITGIAFTPDNRTLFINIQHPGEGGDDITDPNNPRAISN
;
A
#
# COMPACT_ATOMS: atom_id res chain seq x y z
N MET A 1 -4.64 11.44 -15.08
CA MET A 1 -3.70 10.76 -14.16
C MET A 1 -4.19 9.35 -13.98
N LEU A 2 -3.31 8.36 -14.06
CA LEU A 2 -3.59 6.98 -13.68
C LEU A 2 -2.95 6.70 -12.32
N TRP A 3 -3.72 6.06 -11.45
CA TRP A 3 -3.30 5.68 -10.11
C TRP A 3 -3.18 4.17 -10.06
N ILE A 4 -2.03 3.70 -9.57
CA ILE A 4 -1.69 2.28 -9.48
C ILE A 4 -1.53 1.97 -8.00
N GLN A 5 -2.23 0.95 -7.52
CA GLN A 5 -2.20 0.49 -6.13
C GLN A 5 -1.57 -0.91 -6.10
N THR A 6 -0.79 -1.23 -5.07
CA THR A 6 -0.10 -2.52 -4.98
C THR A 6 -0.62 -3.36 -3.82
N ASP A 7 -0.74 -4.66 -4.09
CA ASP A 7 -0.98 -5.73 -3.14
C ASP A 7 0.10 -6.81 -3.34
N VAL A 8 1.26 -6.58 -2.73
CA VAL A 8 2.30 -7.61 -2.58
C VAL A 8 2.08 -8.28 -1.23
N SER A 9 1.94 -9.61 -1.25
CA SER A 9 1.77 -10.43 -0.04
C SER A 9 2.83 -10.11 1.02
N SER A 10 2.38 -10.00 2.26
CA SER A 10 3.20 -9.85 3.47
C SER A 10 4.32 -10.91 3.58
N SER A 11 4.14 -12.09 2.98
CA SER A 11 5.15 -13.16 2.96
C SER A 11 6.36 -12.86 2.07
N THR A 12 6.16 -12.13 0.96
CA THR A 12 7.17 -11.85 -0.07
C THR A 12 7.58 -10.40 -0.17
N ILE A 13 6.85 -9.49 0.47
CA ILE A 13 7.12 -8.05 0.43
C ILE A 13 8.54 -7.71 0.88
N ASN A 14 9.18 -6.82 0.13
CA ASN A 14 10.57 -6.40 0.32
C ASN A 14 11.61 -7.56 0.37
N LYS A 15 11.32 -8.69 -0.29
CA LYS A 15 12.22 -9.85 -0.41
C LYS A 15 12.34 -10.27 -1.88
N LYS A 16 13.47 -10.90 -2.23
CA LYS A 16 13.71 -11.46 -3.58
C LYS A 16 13.41 -10.42 -4.68
N ALA A 17 12.47 -10.70 -5.58
CA ALA A 17 12.08 -9.79 -6.67
C ALA A 17 11.52 -8.45 -6.20
N TYR A 18 11.08 -8.35 -4.94
CA TYR A 18 10.54 -7.13 -4.34
C TYR A 18 11.52 -6.42 -3.42
N GLU A 19 12.76 -6.89 -3.31
CA GLU A 19 13.79 -6.28 -2.47
C GLU A 19 14.03 -4.81 -2.85
N GLY A 20 14.04 -3.93 -1.84
CA GLY A 20 14.19 -2.48 -2.02
C GLY A 20 12.90 -1.74 -2.39
N MET A 21 11.78 -2.44 -2.63
CA MET A 21 10.50 -1.79 -2.96
C MET A 21 9.77 -1.21 -1.75
N GLY A 22 10.07 -1.70 -0.54
CA GLY A 22 9.41 -1.28 0.71
C GLY A 22 8.01 -1.87 0.87
N ASN A 23 7.16 -1.18 1.64
CA ASN A 23 5.75 -1.57 1.83
C ASN A 23 4.92 -1.35 0.56
N ASN A 24 3.68 -1.86 0.57
CA ASN A 24 2.71 -1.57 -0.48
C ASN A 24 2.48 -0.07 -0.61
N GLN A 25 2.22 0.37 -1.82
CA GLN A 25 2.32 1.77 -2.19
C GLN A 25 1.29 2.11 -3.26
N MET A 26 1.17 3.40 -3.52
CA MET A 26 0.42 3.87 -4.66
C MET A 26 1.19 4.91 -5.45
N ILE A 27 1.13 4.73 -6.76
CA ILE A 27 1.97 5.38 -7.77
C ILE A 27 1.06 6.16 -8.70
N ALA A 28 1.52 7.35 -9.09
CA ALA A 28 0.90 8.21 -10.08
C ALA A 28 1.69 8.14 -11.39
N THR A 29 0.98 8.05 -12.51
CA THR A 29 1.57 8.14 -13.85
C THR A 29 0.64 8.85 -14.83
N LEU A 30 1.24 9.49 -15.83
CA LEU A 30 0.51 9.96 -17.01
C LEU A 30 0.60 8.89 -18.10
N PRO A 31 -0.51 8.26 -18.50
CA PRO A 31 -0.50 7.26 -19.56
C PRO A 31 0.12 7.80 -20.86
N GLY A 32 0.93 6.97 -21.53
CA GLY A 32 1.69 7.36 -22.72
C GLY A 32 3.04 8.02 -22.43
N THR A 33 3.38 8.22 -21.16
CA THR A 33 4.74 8.62 -20.73
C THR A 33 5.45 7.45 -20.03
N ASN A 34 6.76 7.57 -19.86
CA ASN A 34 7.57 6.67 -19.03
C ASN A 34 7.81 7.26 -17.63
N GLU A 35 6.96 8.18 -17.17
CA GLU A 35 7.07 8.76 -15.83
C GLU A 35 6.19 8.04 -14.81
N TYR A 36 6.80 7.65 -13.69
CA TYR A 36 6.14 7.00 -12.56
C TYR A 36 6.63 7.65 -11.28
N ARG A 37 5.72 8.13 -10.44
CA ARG A 37 6.07 8.78 -9.17
C ARG A 37 5.29 8.15 -8.04
N ARG A 38 6.01 7.71 -7.00
CA ARG A 38 5.37 7.25 -5.76
C ARG A 38 4.67 8.43 -5.09
N PHE A 39 3.37 8.27 -4.83
CA PHE A 39 2.57 9.28 -4.14
C PHE A 39 2.41 8.97 -2.65
N LEU A 40 2.22 7.69 -2.31
CA LEU A 40 2.11 7.24 -0.92
C LEU A 40 2.75 5.87 -0.71
N THR A 41 3.13 5.60 0.54
CA THR A 41 3.54 4.27 1.04
C THR A 41 2.63 3.92 2.22
N GLY A 42 2.08 2.72 2.22
CA GLY A 42 1.22 2.22 3.27
C GLY A 42 1.98 1.78 4.53
N PRO A 43 1.26 1.56 5.64
CA PRO A 43 1.79 0.88 6.81
C PRO A 43 2.35 -0.51 6.50
N ARG A 44 3.07 -1.09 7.46
CA ARG A 44 3.56 -2.46 7.33
C ARG A 44 2.40 -3.45 7.30
N GLY A 45 2.50 -4.46 6.43
CA GLY A 45 1.52 -5.55 6.34
C GLY A 45 0.18 -5.16 5.74
N CYS A 46 0.01 -3.94 5.22
CA CYS A 46 -1.20 -3.59 4.48
C CYS A 46 -1.06 -3.87 2.98
N GLU A 47 -2.17 -3.95 2.29
CA GLU A 47 -2.26 -3.57 0.86
C GLU A 47 -2.81 -2.15 0.73
N ILE A 48 -2.51 -1.52 -0.42
CA ILE A 48 -3.20 -0.30 -0.83
C ILE A 48 -4.27 -0.72 -1.83
N THR A 49 -5.51 -0.36 -1.56
CA THR A 49 -6.66 -0.81 -2.38
C THR A 49 -7.77 0.22 -2.32
N GLY A 50 -8.66 0.22 -3.31
CA GLY A 50 -9.83 1.12 -3.36
C GLY A 50 -9.45 2.60 -3.47
N ILE A 51 -10.17 3.32 -4.32
CA ILE A 51 -9.92 4.75 -4.47
C ILE A 51 -11.17 5.50 -4.91
N ALA A 52 -11.35 6.70 -4.36
CA ALA A 52 -12.40 7.62 -4.79
C ALA A 52 -11.93 9.08 -4.68
N PHE A 53 -12.34 9.89 -5.64
CA PHE A 53 -12.12 11.33 -5.63
C PHE A 53 -13.40 12.06 -5.24
N THR A 54 -13.27 13.20 -4.56
CA THR A 54 -14.34 14.20 -4.59
C THR A 54 -14.54 14.73 -6.02
N PRO A 55 -15.74 15.18 -6.41
CA PRO A 55 -15.98 15.67 -7.77
C PRO A 55 -15.07 16.83 -8.21
N ASP A 56 -14.58 17.63 -7.25
CA ASP A 56 -13.64 18.73 -7.49
C ASP A 56 -12.16 18.29 -7.54
N ASN A 57 -11.88 16.99 -7.38
CA ASN A 57 -10.55 16.37 -7.32
C ASN A 57 -9.62 16.94 -6.24
N ARG A 58 -10.15 17.60 -5.21
CA ARG A 58 -9.33 18.17 -4.12
C ARG A 58 -9.09 17.21 -2.96
N THR A 59 -9.90 16.16 -2.85
CA THR A 59 -9.74 15.12 -1.83
C THR A 59 -9.71 13.76 -2.50
N LEU A 60 -8.77 12.94 -2.03
CA LEU A 60 -8.58 11.57 -2.47
C LEU A 60 -8.73 10.63 -1.27
N PHE A 61 -9.73 9.74 -1.34
CA PHE A 61 -9.96 8.69 -0.35
C PHE A 61 -9.31 7.40 -0.84
N ILE A 62 -8.55 6.75 0.05
CA ILE A 62 -7.74 5.56 -0.26
C ILE A 62 -7.92 4.57 0.88
N ASN A 63 -8.24 3.31 0.59
CA ASN A 63 -8.34 2.31 1.64
C ASN A 63 -6.96 1.74 1.97
N ILE A 64 -6.75 1.51 3.26
CA ILE A 64 -5.62 0.74 3.80
C ILE A 64 -6.22 -0.56 4.33
N GLN A 65 -6.00 -1.67 3.64
CA GLN A 65 -6.59 -2.95 4.02
C GLN A 65 -5.59 -3.77 4.84
N HIS A 66 -6.11 -4.50 5.84
CA HIS A 66 -5.39 -5.40 6.74
C HIS A 66 -4.03 -4.88 7.27
N PRO A 67 -3.92 -3.62 7.73
CA PRO A 67 -2.65 -3.13 8.29
C PRO A 67 -2.20 -4.03 9.44
N GLY A 68 -0.93 -4.43 9.41
CA GLY A 68 -0.37 -5.35 10.40
C GLY A 68 -0.60 -6.84 10.11
N GLU A 69 -1.08 -7.21 8.92
CA GLU A 69 -1.15 -8.61 8.51
C GLU A 69 0.25 -9.26 8.63
N GLY A 70 0.31 -10.34 9.41
CA GLY A 70 1.46 -11.21 9.57
C GLY A 70 1.18 -12.60 9.02
N GLY A 71 2.13 -13.53 9.17
CA GLY A 71 1.79 -14.96 9.11
C GLY A 71 0.83 -15.34 10.25
N ASP A 72 0.29 -16.56 10.22
CA ASP A 72 -0.75 -17.03 11.15
C ASP A 72 -0.38 -16.86 12.65
N ASP A 73 0.90 -16.68 13.00
CA ASP A 73 1.42 -16.59 14.36
C ASP A 73 1.67 -15.15 14.89
N ILE A 74 1.28 -14.09 14.18
CA ILE A 74 1.68 -12.70 14.52
C ILE A 74 0.51 -11.75 14.84
N THR A 75 -0.73 -12.24 14.90
CA THR A 75 -1.91 -11.43 15.27
C THR A 75 -2.14 -11.48 16.79
N ASP A 76 -1.75 -10.40 17.49
CA ASP A 76 -2.10 -10.18 18.90
C ASP A 76 -3.20 -9.11 19.03
N PRO A 77 -4.46 -9.48 19.29
CA PRO A 77 -5.54 -8.51 19.45
C PRO A 77 -5.35 -7.57 20.65
N ASN A 78 -4.52 -7.96 21.64
CA ASN A 78 -4.21 -7.10 22.78
C ASN A 78 -3.09 -6.09 22.46
N ASN A 79 -2.34 -6.29 21.37
CA ASN A 79 -1.30 -5.39 20.92
C ASN A 79 -1.43 -5.07 19.42
N PRO A 80 -2.48 -4.33 19.02
CA PRO A 80 -2.79 -4.06 17.61
C PRO A 80 -1.72 -3.23 16.89
N ARG A 81 -0.78 -2.62 17.62
CA ARG A 81 0.35 -1.85 17.07
C ARG A 81 1.66 -2.63 16.98
N ALA A 82 1.66 -3.91 17.32
CA ALA A 82 2.87 -4.73 17.30
C ALA A 82 3.51 -4.81 15.90
N ILE A 83 2.69 -4.71 14.85
CA ILE A 83 3.13 -4.86 13.45
C ILE A 83 2.95 -3.57 12.66
N SER A 84 1.85 -2.84 12.87
CA SER A 84 1.58 -1.54 12.28
C SER A 84 1.79 -0.42 13.31
N ASN A 85 2.77 0.46 13.06
CA ASN A 85 3.13 1.57 13.96
C ASN A 85 1.94 2.43 14.40
#